data_AF-K0Q6S4-F1
#
_entry.id   AF-K0Q6S4-F1
#
_cell.length_a   1.000
_cell.length_b   1.000
_cell.length_c   1.000
_cell.angle_alpha   90.00
_cell.angle_beta   90.00
_cell.angle_gamma   90.00
#
_symmetry.space_group_name_H-M   'P 1'
#
loop_
_entity.id
_entity.type
_entity.pdbx_description
1 polymer ?
#
loop_
_entity_poly.entity_id
_entity_poly.type
_entity_poly.pdbx_seq_one_letter_code
_entity_poly.pdbx_strand_id
1 'polypeptide(L)'
;MTAPSDQILSELRHLLSKMSDGGCVGPSVYDTARALHFSGVVAGNHEACDWLIAQQQPDGGWGSSDFPLFRHAPTWAAFLALQRAGSFPGAADAVQAAEQFLRHQPDPYEHAVPEDAPIGAELILPQLLGEATRSKGLNLPRHRALVRLRQSRLAKVHTLAALPSGHPLLHSWEAWGSSPAMASPDEHGSIGISPAATAAWRAQASAQASSPELLRRADAYLHAASLATASGLDNILPNVWPIDIFEPCWSLFSLHLGGLLAHPALAQAVRRIVARLEACMSTNGLGPASHFAADADDTAVALCVLNLVGRVPGAHALRQFKIGEVFVTFPGERNASVSTNIHALHALRLAGQTAAATSAFVDANRNPQGVWDNEKWHASWLYPTSHAVAALAQGAPKWRDERVLVALLKAQRDDGGWGAGSGSTFEETAYALFALRVLDERETPTARARAGQAVARALEWMLAHYVANTSPYTALWIGKELYCPTRVVRVAELVGLWLALSWGSKPEHRNED
;
A
#
# COMPACT_ATOMS: atom_id res chain seq x y z
N MET A 1 31.53 -17.39 -6.29
CA MET A 1 30.15 -16.99 -5.98
C MET A 1 30.22 -15.90 -4.94
N THR A 2 29.57 -14.75 -5.16
CA THR A 2 29.49 -13.67 -4.15
C THR A 2 28.71 -14.17 -2.94
N ALA A 3 29.12 -13.80 -1.73
CA ALA A 3 28.37 -14.16 -0.53
C ALA A 3 26.94 -13.59 -0.63
N PRO A 4 25.89 -14.31 -0.18
CA PRO A 4 24.51 -13.81 -0.20
C PRO A 4 24.36 -12.42 0.41
N SER A 5 25.14 -12.14 1.47
CA SER A 5 25.23 -10.82 2.12
C SER A 5 25.66 -9.69 1.17
N ASP A 6 26.69 -9.92 0.35
CA ASP A 6 27.20 -8.90 -0.58
C ASP A 6 26.18 -8.62 -1.70
N GLN A 7 25.48 -9.66 -2.15
CA GLN A 7 24.45 -9.54 -3.15
C GLN A 7 23.25 -8.73 -2.65
N ILE A 8 22.79 -9.00 -1.42
CA ILE A 8 21.72 -8.24 -0.77
C ILE A 8 22.09 -6.76 -0.65
N LEU A 9 23.30 -6.46 -0.16
CA LEU A 9 23.75 -5.08 -0.01
C LEU A 9 23.90 -4.35 -1.36
N SER A 10 24.33 -5.06 -2.41
CA SER A 10 24.41 -4.52 -3.76
C SER A 10 23.02 -4.18 -4.30
N GLU A 11 22.06 -5.09 -4.14
CA GLU A 11 20.68 -4.89 -4.60
C GLU A 11 19.98 -3.78 -3.82
N LEU A 12 20.09 -3.74 -2.49
CA LEU A 12 19.58 -2.64 -1.66
C LEU A 12 20.15 -1.29 -2.10
N ARG A 13 21.47 -1.21 -2.36
CA ARG A 13 22.10 0.03 -2.83
C ARG A 13 21.54 0.45 -4.19
N HIS A 14 21.31 -0.50 -5.09
CA HIS A 14 20.71 -0.24 -6.40
C HIS A 14 19.29 0.31 -6.25
N LEU A 15 18.42 -0.36 -5.50
CA LEU A 15 17.03 0.05 -5.26
C LEU A 15 16.95 1.46 -4.66
N LEU A 16 17.70 1.72 -3.59
CA LEU A 16 17.72 3.05 -2.94
C LEU A 16 18.25 4.15 -3.87
N SER A 17 19.16 3.82 -4.81
CA SER A 17 19.70 4.80 -5.76
C SER A 17 18.68 5.26 -6.80
N LYS A 18 17.57 4.53 -6.98
CA LYS A 18 16.53 4.79 -7.98
C LYS A 18 15.31 5.54 -7.44
N MET A 19 15.23 5.81 -6.14
CA MET A 19 14.07 6.43 -5.46
C MET A 19 13.90 7.94 -5.74
N SER A 20 14.15 8.37 -6.97
CA SER A 20 13.97 9.74 -7.47
C SER A 20 13.16 9.80 -8.78
N ASP A 21 12.62 8.67 -9.23
CA ASP A 21 11.90 8.50 -10.52
C ASP A 21 10.37 8.48 -10.38
N GLY A 22 9.84 8.75 -9.18
CA GLY A 22 8.40 8.78 -8.90
C GLY A 22 7.87 7.56 -8.14
N GLY A 23 8.64 6.48 -8.03
CA GLY A 23 8.17 5.25 -7.39
C GLY A 23 7.92 4.12 -8.39
N CYS A 24 7.99 2.87 -7.91
CA CYS A 24 7.65 1.68 -8.69
C CYS A 24 6.48 0.94 -8.04
N VAL A 25 5.41 0.73 -8.78
CA VAL A 25 4.13 0.20 -8.26
C VAL A 25 3.60 -0.83 -9.25
N GLY A 26 3.29 -2.03 -8.76
CA GLY A 26 2.79 -3.13 -9.59
C GLY A 26 1.53 -2.77 -10.37
N PRO A 27 1.26 -3.48 -11.48
CA PRO A 27 0.13 -3.20 -12.34
C PRO A 27 -1.20 -3.42 -11.62
N SER A 28 -2.19 -2.60 -11.96
CA SER A 28 -3.54 -2.59 -11.40
C SER A 28 -4.56 -2.99 -12.46
N VAL A 29 -5.35 -4.02 -12.18
CA VAL A 29 -6.50 -4.41 -13.01
C VAL A 29 -7.54 -3.29 -13.03
N TYR A 30 -7.85 -2.72 -11.87
CA TYR A 30 -8.86 -1.67 -11.76
C TYR A 30 -8.48 -0.45 -12.61
N ASP A 31 -7.30 0.15 -12.39
CA ASP A 31 -6.93 1.39 -13.06
C ASP A 31 -6.70 1.19 -14.56
N THR A 32 -6.12 0.05 -14.96
CA THR A 32 -5.98 -0.34 -16.39
C THR A 32 -7.35 -0.51 -17.05
N ALA A 33 -8.28 -1.24 -16.43
CA ALA A 33 -9.62 -1.44 -16.98
C ALA A 33 -10.41 -0.13 -17.07
N ARG A 34 -10.30 0.77 -16.07
CA ARG A 34 -10.95 2.08 -16.12
C ARG A 34 -10.37 2.95 -17.25
N ALA A 35 -9.06 3.01 -17.40
CA ALA A 35 -8.44 3.75 -18.49
C ALA A 35 -8.88 3.24 -19.87
N LEU A 36 -8.91 1.92 -20.07
CA LEU A 36 -9.44 1.29 -21.28
C LEU A 36 -10.92 1.62 -21.50
N HIS A 37 -11.73 1.57 -20.45
CA HIS A 37 -13.16 1.87 -20.53
C HIS A 37 -13.42 3.33 -20.97
N PHE A 38 -12.61 4.28 -20.50
CA PHE A 38 -12.75 5.71 -20.82
C PHE A 38 -12.12 6.12 -22.16
N SER A 39 -11.04 5.47 -22.61
CA SER A 39 -10.42 5.78 -23.91
C SER A 39 -11.37 5.51 -25.08
N GLY A 40 -12.25 4.51 -24.94
CA GLY A 40 -13.31 4.19 -25.89
C GLY A 40 -12.83 3.67 -27.25
N VAL A 41 -11.52 3.55 -27.45
CA VAL A 41 -10.88 3.07 -28.69
C VAL A 41 -10.10 1.80 -28.37
N VAL A 42 -10.53 0.67 -28.94
CA VAL A 42 -9.82 -0.61 -28.83
C VAL A 42 -8.54 -0.59 -29.67
N ALA A 43 -8.57 0.09 -30.83
CA ALA A 43 -7.41 0.26 -31.69
C ALA A 43 -6.30 1.04 -30.96
N GLY A 44 -5.21 0.36 -30.62
CA GLY A 44 -4.08 0.90 -29.84
C GLY A 44 -4.03 0.45 -28.38
N ASN A 45 -5.03 -0.29 -27.89
CA ASN A 45 -5.08 -0.83 -26.52
C ASN A 45 -5.16 -2.37 -26.48
N HIS A 46 -4.67 -3.05 -27.53
CA HIS A 46 -4.73 -4.52 -27.61
C HIS A 46 -3.97 -5.20 -26.47
N GLU A 47 -2.77 -4.72 -26.15
CA GLU A 47 -1.97 -5.27 -25.04
C GLU A 47 -2.68 -5.17 -23.69
N ALA A 48 -3.39 -4.06 -23.44
CA ALA A 48 -4.18 -3.89 -22.22
C ALA A 48 -5.37 -4.85 -22.16
N CYS A 49 -6.07 -5.09 -23.29
CA CYS A 49 -7.14 -6.09 -23.37
C CYS A 49 -6.62 -7.52 -23.14
N ASP A 50 -5.55 -7.90 -23.84
CA ASP A 50 -4.91 -9.21 -23.70
C ASP A 50 -4.44 -9.43 -22.26
N TRP A 51 -3.79 -8.42 -21.67
CA TRP A 51 -3.34 -8.47 -20.30
C TRP A 51 -4.50 -8.62 -19.31
N LEU A 52 -5.58 -7.85 -19.47
CA LEU A 52 -6.78 -7.98 -18.62
C LEU A 52 -7.38 -9.38 -18.70
N ILE A 53 -7.51 -9.96 -19.89
CA ILE A 53 -8.02 -11.33 -20.05
C ILE A 53 -7.07 -12.33 -19.37
N ALA A 54 -5.75 -12.15 -19.52
CA ALA A 54 -4.76 -13.01 -18.89
C ALA A 54 -4.73 -12.91 -17.35
N GLN A 55 -5.19 -11.80 -16.77
CA GLN A 55 -5.31 -11.64 -15.31
C GLN A 55 -6.56 -12.30 -14.71
N GLN A 56 -7.51 -12.76 -15.53
CA GLN A 56 -8.75 -13.36 -15.04
C GLN A 56 -8.44 -14.69 -14.31
N GLN A 57 -9.01 -14.85 -13.12
CA GLN A 57 -8.87 -16.08 -12.33
C GLN A 57 -9.79 -17.20 -12.87
N PRO A 58 -9.49 -18.47 -12.57
CA PRO A 58 -10.28 -19.62 -13.05
C PRO A 58 -11.78 -19.58 -12.69
N ASP A 59 -12.15 -18.89 -11.62
CA ASP A 59 -13.54 -18.70 -11.18
C ASP A 59 -14.26 -17.53 -11.87
N GLY A 60 -13.58 -16.81 -12.78
CA GLY A 60 -14.10 -15.70 -13.56
C GLY A 60 -13.89 -14.31 -12.95
N GLY A 61 -13.41 -14.20 -11.71
CA GLY A 61 -13.11 -12.92 -11.07
C GLY A 61 -11.69 -12.40 -11.33
N TRP A 62 -11.41 -11.16 -10.94
CA TRP A 62 -10.06 -10.58 -10.93
C TRP A 62 -9.58 -10.30 -9.50
N GLY A 63 -8.26 -10.23 -9.33
CA GLY A 63 -7.60 -10.06 -8.04
C GLY A 63 -7.41 -11.38 -7.29
N SER A 64 -6.67 -11.32 -6.18
CA SER A 64 -6.28 -12.50 -5.39
C SER A 64 -7.47 -13.19 -4.73
N SER A 65 -7.56 -14.51 -4.91
CA SER A 65 -8.56 -15.37 -4.25
C SER A 65 -8.36 -15.50 -2.74
N ASP A 66 -7.14 -15.26 -2.25
CA ASP A 66 -6.83 -15.23 -0.82
C ASP A 66 -7.52 -14.07 -0.08
N PHE A 67 -7.86 -13.00 -0.81
CA PHE A 67 -8.47 -11.80 -0.24
C PHE A 67 -9.74 -11.39 -1.01
N PRO A 68 -10.86 -12.13 -0.83
CA PRO A 68 -12.08 -11.94 -1.63
C PRO A 68 -12.66 -10.52 -1.61
N LEU A 69 -12.51 -9.79 -0.50
CA LEU A 69 -13.02 -8.43 -0.33
C LEU A 69 -12.53 -7.47 -1.44
N PHE A 70 -11.29 -7.65 -1.90
CA PHE A 70 -10.63 -6.74 -2.83
C PHE A 70 -10.85 -7.12 -4.30
N ARG A 71 -11.61 -8.19 -4.57
CA ARG A 71 -11.88 -8.68 -5.94
C ARG A 71 -13.05 -7.96 -6.63
N HIS A 72 -13.90 -7.28 -5.86
CA HIS A 72 -15.14 -6.70 -6.38
C HIS A 72 -14.89 -5.53 -7.34
N ALA A 73 -14.07 -4.55 -6.95
CA ALA A 73 -13.77 -3.38 -7.78
C ALA A 73 -13.08 -3.75 -9.10
N PRO A 74 -11.99 -4.54 -9.12
CA PRO A 74 -11.33 -4.91 -10.37
C PRO A 74 -12.21 -5.77 -11.26
N THR A 75 -13.00 -6.69 -10.70
CA THR A 75 -13.90 -7.53 -11.51
C THR A 75 -14.98 -6.70 -12.21
N TRP A 76 -15.62 -5.76 -11.51
CA TRP A 76 -16.61 -4.87 -12.13
C TRP A 76 -15.97 -3.95 -13.19
N ALA A 77 -14.78 -3.43 -12.93
CA ALA A 77 -14.05 -2.58 -13.88
C ALA A 77 -13.66 -3.36 -15.15
N ALA A 78 -13.06 -4.55 -14.98
CA ALA A 78 -12.67 -5.42 -16.09
C ALA A 78 -13.89 -5.87 -16.91
N PHE A 79 -14.99 -6.25 -16.26
CA PHE A 79 -16.26 -6.57 -16.91
C PHE A 79 -16.73 -5.43 -17.84
N LEU A 80 -16.77 -4.18 -17.33
CA LEU A 80 -17.22 -3.02 -18.10
C LEU A 80 -16.28 -2.66 -19.26
N ALA A 81 -14.97 -2.83 -19.06
CA ALA A 81 -13.97 -2.56 -20.09
C ALA A 81 -14.04 -3.60 -21.22
N LEU A 82 -14.02 -4.88 -20.89
CA LEU A 82 -14.08 -5.99 -21.85
C LEU A 82 -15.43 -6.09 -22.54
N GLN A 83 -16.53 -5.74 -21.86
CA GLN A 83 -17.84 -5.62 -22.51
C GLN A 83 -17.81 -4.58 -23.64
N ARG A 84 -17.19 -3.42 -23.40
CA ARG A 84 -17.04 -2.37 -24.41
C ARG A 84 -16.11 -2.81 -25.54
N ALA A 85 -15.08 -3.59 -25.21
CA ALA A 85 -14.16 -4.19 -26.16
C ALA A 85 -14.67 -5.53 -26.76
N GLY A 86 -15.99 -5.79 -26.79
CA GLY A 86 -16.55 -7.11 -27.09
C GLY A 86 -16.21 -7.73 -28.46
N SER A 87 -15.66 -6.96 -29.40
CA SER A 87 -15.10 -7.49 -30.67
C SER A 87 -13.68 -8.06 -30.52
N PHE A 88 -13.02 -7.85 -29.38
CA PHE A 88 -11.69 -8.33 -29.10
C PHE A 88 -11.72 -9.83 -28.77
N PRO A 89 -10.81 -10.66 -29.33
CA PRO A 89 -10.78 -12.10 -29.07
C PRO A 89 -10.74 -12.42 -27.56
N GLY A 90 -11.57 -13.36 -27.11
CA GLY A 90 -11.65 -13.78 -25.70
C GLY A 90 -12.44 -12.83 -24.77
N ALA A 91 -12.75 -11.60 -25.19
CA ALA A 91 -13.47 -10.64 -24.34
C ALA A 91 -14.89 -11.12 -24.00
N ALA A 92 -15.59 -11.76 -24.95
CA ALA A 92 -16.94 -12.28 -24.72
C ALA A 92 -16.96 -13.40 -23.66
N ASP A 93 -16.01 -14.33 -23.73
CA ASP A 93 -15.89 -15.45 -22.78
C ASP A 93 -15.52 -14.93 -21.38
N ALA A 94 -14.55 -14.00 -21.33
CA ALA A 94 -14.15 -13.36 -20.08
C ALA A 94 -15.32 -12.62 -19.40
N VAL A 95 -16.12 -11.88 -20.18
CA VAL A 95 -17.33 -11.19 -19.69
C VAL A 95 -18.38 -12.19 -19.18
N GLN A 96 -18.56 -13.33 -19.85
CA GLN A 96 -19.49 -14.36 -19.41
C GLN A 96 -19.05 -14.98 -18.07
N ALA A 97 -17.77 -15.33 -17.93
CA ALA A 97 -17.21 -15.87 -16.70
C ALA A 97 -17.29 -14.85 -15.55
N ALA A 98 -16.99 -13.57 -15.82
CA ALA A 98 -17.13 -12.48 -14.87
C ALA A 98 -18.57 -12.32 -14.36
N GLU A 99 -19.56 -12.44 -15.26
CA GLU A 99 -20.97 -12.37 -14.87
C GLU A 99 -21.36 -13.53 -13.96
N GLN A 100 -20.87 -14.75 -14.25
CA GLN A 100 -21.10 -15.90 -13.39
C GLN A 100 -20.48 -15.69 -12.00
N PHE A 101 -19.22 -15.23 -11.95
CA PHE A 101 -18.56 -14.86 -10.70
C PHE A 101 -19.39 -13.84 -9.90
N LEU A 102 -19.75 -12.71 -10.53
CA LEU A 102 -20.50 -11.62 -9.90
C LEU A 102 -21.92 -12.01 -9.47
N ARG A 103 -22.51 -13.08 -10.01
CA ARG A 103 -23.80 -13.60 -9.54
C ARG A 103 -23.65 -14.47 -8.29
N HIS A 104 -22.59 -15.26 -8.20
CA HIS A 104 -22.41 -16.26 -7.13
C HIS A 104 -21.58 -15.75 -5.95
N GLN A 105 -20.67 -14.80 -6.17
CA GLN A 105 -19.81 -14.26 -5.11
C GLN A 105 -20.66 -13.59 -4.02
N PRO A 106 -20.45 -13.88 -2.72
CA PRO A 106 -21.11 -13.15 -1.64
C PRO A 106 -20.91 -11.65 -1.75
N ASP A 107 -21.88 -10.86 -1.29
CA ASP A 107 -21.75 -9.40 -1.22
C ASP A 107 -21.17 -9.00 0.15
N PRO A 108 -19.89 -8.60 0.24
CA PRO A 108 -19.29 -8.22 1.53
C PRO A 108 -19.87 -6.91 2.09
N TYR A 109 -20.69 -6.20 1.31
CA TYR A 109 -21.32 -4.94 1.68
C TYR A 109 -22.84 -5.05 1.81
N GLU A 110 -23.37 -6.26 2.00
CA GLU A 110 -24.81 -6.48 2.16
C GLU A 110 -25.37 -5.79 3.42
N HIS A 111 -24.64 -5.88 4.54
CA HIS A 111 -25.12 -5.44 5.85
C HIS A 111 -24.30 -4.30 6.46
N ALA A 112 -22.98 -4.31 6.31
CA ALA A 112 -22.07 -3.32 6.88
C ALA A 112 -20.92 -3.05 5.90
N VAL A 113 -20.11 -2.03 6.21
CA VAL A 113 -18.87 -1.78 5.45
C VAL A 113 -17.70 -2.26 6.28
N PRO A 114 -16.91 -3.22 5.79
CA PRO A 114 -15.69 -3.65 6.47
C PRO A 114 -14.73 -2.49 6.76
N GLU A 115 -13.97 -2.62 7.84
CA GLU A 115 -12.97 -1.63 8.25
C GLU A 115 -11.83 -1.52 7.22
N ASP A 116 -11.47 -2.66 6.65
CA ASP A 116 -10.47 -2.89 5.60
C ASP A 116 -11.04 -2.77 4.18
N ALA A 117 -12.22 -2.16 4.02
CA ALA A 117 -12.80 -1.92 2.71
C ALA A 117 -11.81 -1.13 1.80
N PRO A 118 -11.69 -1.48 0.51
CA PRO A 118 -10.82 -0.79 -0.42
C PRO A 118 -11.09 0.71 -0.47
N ILE A 119 -10.04 1.50 -0.75
CA ILE A 119 -10.11 2.96 -0.82
C ILE A 119 -11.20 3.39 -1.81
N GLY A 120 -12.14 4.19 -1.32
CA GLY A 120 -13.20 4.75 -2.14
C GLY A 120 -14.30 3.76 -2.53
N ALA A 121 -14.37 2.57 -1.92
CA ALA A 121 -15.39 1.57 -2.20
C ALA A 121 -16.83 2.14 -2.16
N GLU A 122 -17.13 3.07 -1.25
CA GLU A 122 -18.46 3.70 -1.17
C GLU A 122 -18.80 4.58 -2.37
N LEU A 123 -17.80 5.09 -3.09
CA LEU A 123 -17.99 5.85 -4.32
C LEU A 123 -17.92 4.92 -5.53
N ILE A 124 -16.87 4.10 -5.62
CA ILE A 124 -16.52 3.29 -6.79
C ILE A 124 -17.57 2.21 -7.06
N LEU A 125 -17.84 1.33 -6.09
CA LEU A 125 -18.62 0.13 -6.34
C LEU A 125 -20.08 0.41 -6.75
N PRO A 126 -20.82 1.36 -6.12
CA PRO A 126 -22.16 1.68 -6.59
C PRO A 126 -22.17 2.38 -7.95
N GLN A 127 -21.11 3.13 -8.29
CA GLN A 127 -20.98 3.75 -9.61
C GLN A 127 -20.82 2.70 -10.71
N LEU A 128 -19.90 1.73 -10.52
CA LEU A 128 -19.69 0.64 -11.47
C LEU A 128 -20.96 -0.21 -11.64
N LEU A 129 -21.66 -0.52 -10.56
CA LEU A 129 -22.93 -1.25 -10.62
C LEU A 129 -23.99 -0.48 -11.43
N GLY A 130 -24.06 0.84 -11.24
CA GLY A 130 -24.93 1.70 -12.03
C GLY A 130 -24.57 1.72 -13.52
N GLU A 131 -23.28 1.72 -13.86
CA GLU A 131 -22.79 1.60 -15.24
C GLU A 131 -23.16 0.25 -15.87
N ALA A 132 -22.95 -0.86 -15.15
CA ALA A 132 -23.28 -2.20 -15.62
C ALA A 132 -24.78 -2.41 -15.83
N THR A 133 -25.59 -1.83 -14.94
CA THR A 133 -27.06 -1.85 -15.07
C THR A 133 -27.50 -1.14 -16.35
N ARG A 134 -26.89 0.02 -16.67
CA ARG A 134 -27.20 0.78 -17.90
C ARG A 134 -26.70 0.09 -19.16
N SER A 135 -25.55 -0.60 -19.12
CA SER A 135 -24.93 -1.18 -20.32
C SER A 135 -25.51 -2.54 -20.72
N LYS A 136 -25.85 -3.41 -19.75
CA LYS A 136 -26.28 -4.80 -20.03
C LYS A 136 -27.64 -5.18 -19.44
N GLY A 137 -28.30 -4.28 -18.70
CA GLY A 137 -29.48 -4.63 -17.91
C GLY A 137 -29.18 -5.63 -16.79
N LEU A 138 -27.90 -5.79 -16.40
CA LEU A 138 -27.48 -6.65 -15.31
C LEU A 138 -27.93 -6.02 -13.99
N ASN A 139 -29.16 -6.33 -13.58
CA ASN A 139 -29.74 -5.82 -12.36
C ASN A 139 -29.41 -6.77 -11.19
N LEU A 140 -28.28 -6.50 -10.53
CA LEU A 140 -27.87 -7.20 -9.31
C LEU A 140 -27.98 -6.23 -8.12
N PRO A 141 -29.05 -6.28 -7.31
CA PRO A 141 -29.14 -5.45 -6.13
C PRO A 141 -28.04 -5.85 -5.14
N ARG A 142 -26.98 -5.05 -5.07
CA ARG A 142 -25.77 -5.26 -4.26
C ARG A 142 -25.32 -3.96 -3.59
N HIS A 143 -24.40 -4.10 -2.65
CA HIS A 143 -23.72 -3.04 -1.93
C HIS A 143 -24.66 -2.16 -1.10
N ARG A 144 -25.69 -2.77 -0.49
CA ARG A 144 -26.73 -2.05 0.24
C ARG A 144 -26.16 -1.13 1.32
N ALA A 145 -25.11 -1.55 2.02
CA ALA A 145 -24.44 -0.73 3.03
C ALA A 145 -23.74 0.50 2.43
N LEU A 146 -23.26 0.43 1.17
CA LEU A 146 -22.56 1.53 0.51
C LEU A 146 -23.51 2.61 -0.03
N VAL A 147 -24.76 2.27 -0.38
CA VAL A 147 -25.70 3.21 -1.01
C VAL A 147 -25.91 4.47 -0.16
N ARG A 148 -26.15 4.32 1.15
CA ARG A 148 -26.37 5.46 2.05
C ARG A 148 -25.10 6.30 2.20
N LEU A 149 -23.94 5.66 2.29
CA LEU A 149 -22.65 6.35 2.39
C LEU A 149 -22.36 7.15 1.13
N ARG A 150 -22.59 6.57 -0.06
CA ARG A 150 -22.45 7.26 -1.34
C ARG A 150 -23.30 8.53 -1.38
N GLN A 151 -24.58 8.43 -1.03
CA GLN A 151 -25.49 9.58 -1.02
C GLN A 151 -24.98 10.70 -0.10
N SER A 152 -24.53 10.35 1.12
CA SER A 152 -23.97 11.34 2.05
C SER A 152 -22.67 11.98 1.54
N ARG A 153 -21.78 11.19 0.93
CA ARG A 153 -20.52 11.68 0.35
C ARG A 153 -20.78 12.61 -0.84
N LEU A 154 -21.62 12.18 -1.78
CA LEU A 154 -21.98 13.00 -2.94
C LEU A 154 -22.68 14.30 -2.53
N ALA A 155 -23.59 14.26 -1.56
CA ALA A 155 -24.23 15.47 -1.05
C ALA A 155 -23.21 16.50 -0.55
N LYS A 156 -22.16 16.06 0.15
CA LYS A 156 -21.06 16.94 0.57
C LYS A 156 -20.25 17.45 -0.63
N VAL A 157 -19.85 16.56 -1.55
CA VAL A 157 -19.06 16.93 -2.72
C VAL A 157 -19.77 17.93 -3.62
N HIS A 158 -21.09 17.79 -3.83
CA HIS A 158 -21.88 18.70 -4.65
C HIS A 158 -22.04 20.11 -4.05
N THR A 159 -21.70 20.31 -2.77
CA THR A 159 -21.62 21.67 -2.19
C THR A 159 -20.34 22.41 -2.55
N LEU A 160 -19.36 21.72 -3.14
CA LEU A 160 -18.06 22.27 -3.49
C LEU A 160 -18.01 22.63 -4.98
N ALA A 161 -17.52 23.82 -5.29
CA ALA A 161 -17.36 24.25 -6.69
C ALA A 161 -16.22 23.51 -7.39
N ALA A 162 -15.07 23.39 -6.72
CA ALA A 162 -13.91 22.62 -7.15
C ALA A 162 -13.09 22.19 -5.94
N LEU A 163 -12.43 21.03 -6.04
CA LEU A 163 -11.46 20.59 -5.03
C LEU A 163 -10.06 21.12 -5.38
N PRO A 164 -9.25 21.50 -4.38
CA PRO A 164 -7.86 21.85 -4.62
C PRO A 164 -7.09 20.64 -5.16
N SER A 165 -6.08 20.90 -5.99
CA SER A 165 -5.16 19.85 -6.44
C SER A 165 -4.54 19.13 -5.24
N GLY A 166 -4.31 17.82 -5.39
CA GLY A 166 -3.80 16.95 -4.32
C GLY A 166 -4.82 16.55 -3.24
N HIS A 167 -6.07 17.02 -3.29
CA HIS A 167 -7.09 16.64 -2.30
C HIS A 167 -7.38 15.12 -2.36
N PRO A 168 -7.49 14.40 -1.22
CA PRO A 168 -7.62 12.94 -1.20
C PRO A 168 -8.81 12.37 -2.01
N LEU A 169 -9.96 13.08 -2.00
CA LEU A 169 -11.13 12.68 -2.80
C LEU A 169 -10.88 12.66 -4.31
N LEU A 170 -9.86 13.35 -4.82
CA LEU A 170 -9.50 13.30 -6.24
C LEU A 170 -8.94 11.94 -6.65
N HIS A 171 -8.43 11.14 -5.71
CA HIS A 171 -7.90 9.80 -6.01
C HIS A 171 -8.96 8.83 -6.55
N SER A 172 -10.25 9.08 -6.28
CA SER A 172 -11.39 8.31 -6.81
C SER A 172 -12.32 9.19 -7.65
N TRP A 173 -11.78 10.22 -8.31
CA TRP A 173 -12.57 11.19 -9.09
C TRP A 173 -13.38 10.54 -10.21
N GLU A 174 -12.92 9.44 -10.80
CA GLU A 174 -13.65 8.68 -11.83
C GLU A 174 -15.02 8.14 -11.36
N ALA A 175 -15.25 8.08 -10.05
CA ALA A 175 -16.47 7.54 -9.46
C ALA A 175 -17.53 8.59 -9.07
N TRP A 176 -17.17 9.87 -9.10
CA TRP A 176 -18.05 10.98 -8.67
C TRP A 176 -17.93 12.26 -9.50
N GLY A 177 -16.81 12.44 -10.21
CA GLY A 177 -16.53 13.62 -11.03
C GLY A 177 -17.47 13.73 -12.22
N SER A 178 -18.26 14.81 -12.24
CA SER A 178 -19.23 15.07 -13.30
C SER A 178 -18.78 16.13 -14.30
N SER A 179 -17.73 16.89 -13.98
CA SER A 179 -17.20 17.93 -14.85
C SER A 179 -15.71 18.14 -14.61
N PRO A 180 -14.88 18.28 -15.66
CA PRO A 180 -13.45 18.55 -15.53
C PRO A 180 -13.16 19.89 -14.84
N ALA A 181 -14.13 20.81 -14.73
CA ALA A 181 -13.98 22.05 -13.96
C ALA A 181 -13.92 21.84 -12.43
N MET A 182 -14.34 20.68 -11.93
CA MET A 182 -14.34 20.36 -10.49
C MET A 182 -12.97 19.95 -9.95
N ALA A 183 -12.00 19.69 -10.83
CA ALA A 183 -10.67 19.23 -10.48
C ALA A 183 -9.64 19.74 -11.50
N SER A 184 -8.47 20.13 -11.02
CA SER A 184 -7.36 20.54 -11.89
C SER A 184 -6.22 19.53 -11.78
N PRO A 185 -5.57 19.17 -12.89
CA PRO A 185 -4.34 18.38 -12.84
C PRO A 185 -3.28 19.06 -11.98
N ASP A 186 -2.55 18.27 -11.20
CA ASP A 186 -1.36 18.71 -10.45
C ASP A 186 -0.21 19.09 -11.38
N GLU A 187 0.95 19.47 -10.82
CA GLU A 187 2.12 19.88 -11.61
C GLU A 187 2.61 18.79 -12.59
N HIS A 188 2.42 17.52 -12.25
CA HIS A 188 2.77 16.37 -13.09
C HIS A 188 1.67 15.96 -14.07
N GLY A 189 0.49 16.57 -14.00
CA GLY A 189 -0.65 16.27 -14.88
C GLY A 189 -1.60 15.21 -14.31
N SER A 190 -1.45 14.82 -13.05
CA SER A 190 -2.32 13.84 -12.39
C SER A 190 -3.58 14.47 -11.80
N ILE A 191 -4.66 13.68 -11.74
CA ILE A 191 -5.78 13.90 -10.83
C ILE A 191 -5.62 12.97 -9.64
N GLY A 192 -5.23 13.54 -8.50
CA GLY A 192 -5.18 12.84 -7.21
C GLY A 192 -4.27 11.61 -7.21
N ILE A 193 -3.13 11.67 -7.90
CA ILE A 193 -2.14 10.57 -8.05
C ILE A 193 -2.77 9.24 -8.51
N SER A 194 -3.92 9.29 -9.21
CA SER A 194 -4.62 8.11 -9.72
C SER A 194 -4.67 8.09 -11.24
N PRO A 195 -4.19 7.00 -11.87
CA PRO A 195 -4.36 6.78 -13.29
C PRO A 195 -5.83 6.68 -13.74
N ALA A 196 -6.70 5.96 -13.03
CA ALA A 196 -8.13 5.89 -13.34
C ALA A 196 -8.82 7.26 -13.31
N ALA A 197 -8.58 8.05 -12.27
CA ALA A 197 -9.10 9.40 -12.12
C ALA A 197 -8.61 10.32 -13.26
N THR A 198 -7.32 10.23 -13.58
CA THR A 198 -6.70 11.04 -14.63
C THR A 198 -7.22 10.67 -16.02
N ALA A 199 -7.37 9.38 -16.31
CA ALA A 199 -7.96 8.91 -17.57
C ALA A 199 -9.42 9.35 -17.74
N ALA A 200 -10.22 9.25 -16.66
CA ALA A 200 -11.60 9.74 -16.65
C ALA A 200 -11.66 11.25 -16.90
N TRP A 201 -10.84 12.02 -16.19
CA TRP A 201 -10.79 13.47 -16.31
C TRP A 201 -10.37 13.89 -17.71
N ARG A 202 -9.32 13.26 -18.26
CA ARG A 202 -8.84 13.50 -19.61
C ARG A 202 -9.98 13.27 -20.62
N ALA A 203 -10.64 12.12 -20.56
CA ALA A 203 -11.72 11.78 -21.51
C ALA A 203 -12.84 12.84 -21.49
N GLN A 204 -13.27 13.28 -20.30
CA GLN A 204 -14.27 14.36 -20.17
C GLN A 204 -13.74 15.72 -20.66
N ALA A 205 -12.52 16.08 -20.29
CA ALA A 205 -11.88 17.34 -20.69
C ALA A 205 -11.73 17.45 -22.22
N SER A 206 -11.37 16.35 -22.88
CA SER A 206 -11.27 16.26 -24.34
C SER A 206 -12.62 16.46 -25.02
N ALA A 207 -13.69 15.86 -24.47
CA ALA A 207 -15.05 16.03 -25.00
C ALA A 207 -15.57 17.47 -24.84
N GLN A 208 -15.07 18.21 -23.85
CA GLN A 208 -15.44 19.61 -23.58
C GLN A 208 -14.48 20.64 -24.19
N ALA A 209 -13.61 20.23 -25.12
CA ALA A 209 -12.64 21.09 -25.79
C ALA A 209 -11.74 21.89 -24.82
N SER A 210 -11.29 21.24 -23.74
CA SER A 210 -10.33 21.82 -22.78
C SER A 210 -8.98 22.11 -23.44
N SER A 211 -8.14 22.90 -22.74
CA SER A 211 -6.81 23.30 -23.20
C SER A 211 -5.97 22.09 -23.67
N PRO A 212 -5.43 22.11 -24.92
CA PRO A 212 -4.53 21.07 -25.43
C PRO A 212 -3.31 20.79 -24.54
N GLU A 213 -2.86 21.80 -23.80
CA GLU A 213 -1.72 21.66 -22.89
C GLU A 213 -2.06 20.82 -21.66
N LEU A 214 -3.25 21.00 -21.07
CA LEU A 214 -3.68 20.18 -19.93
C LEU A 214 -3.88 18.72 -20.35
N LEU A 215 -4.44 18.54 -21.53
CA LEU A 215 -4.61 17.26 -22.19
C LEU A 215 -3.27 16.54 -22.36
N ARG A 216 -2.26 17.23 -22.92
CA ARG A 216 -0.89 16.70 -23.08
C ARG A 216 -0.22 16.32 -21.76
N ARG A 217 -0.45 17.11 -20.69
CA ARG A 217 0.09 16.82 -19.35
C ARG A 217 -0.53 15.57 -18.74
N ALA A 218 -1.85 15.39 -18.87
CA ALA A 218 -2.53 14.17 -18.43
C ALA A 218 -2.05 12.92 -19.20
N ASP A 219 -1.84 13.04 -20.52
CA ASP A 219 -1.32 11.95 -21.34
C ASP A 219 0.13 11.59 -20.93
N ALA A 220 0.97 12.60 -20.67
CA ALA A 220 2.34 12.40 -20.19
C ALA A 220 2.38 11.73 -18.81
N TYR A 221 1.46 12.09 -17.91
CA TYR A 221 1.30 11.43 -16.62
C TYR A 221 0.93 9.95 -16.78
N LEU A 222 -0.08 9.63 -17.61
CA LEU A 222 -0.53 8.24 -17.81
C LEU A 222 0.58 7.37 -18.40
N HIS A 223 1.35 7.91 -19.35
CA HIS A 223 2.52 7.23 -19.90
C HIS A 223 3.59 6.97 -18.83
N ALA A 224 3.92 7.98 -18.01
CA ALA A 224 4.89 7.82 -16.93
C ALA A 224 4.43 6.80 -15.87
N ALA A 225 3.14 6.84 -15.50
CA ALA A 225 2.54 5.86 -14.60
C ALA A 225 2.60 4.44 -15.18
N SER A 226 2.38 4.29 -16.49
CA SER A 226 2.49 2.98 -17.17
C SER A 226 3.90 2.40 -17.05
N LEU A 227 4.92 3.22 -17.27
CA LEU A 227 6.33 2.82 -17.12
C LEU A 227 6.67 2.42 -15.68
N ALA A 228 6.04 3.05 -14.69
CA ALA A 228 6.26 2.76 -13.26
C ALA A 228 5.77 1.36 -12.85
N THR A 229 4.99 0.67 -13.69
CA THR A 229 4.60 -0.74 -13.45
C THR A 229 5.72 -1.73 -13.66
N ALA A 230 6.75 -1.36 -14.42
CA ALA A 230 7.80 -2.25 -14.88
C ALA A 230 7.27 -3.54 -15.56
N SER A 231 6.03 -3.51 -16.07
CA SER A 231 5.40 -4.65 -16.77
C SER A 231 6.00 -4.89 -18.16
N GLY A 232 6.65 -3.88 -18.73
CA GLY A 232 7.15 -3.89 -20.10
C GLY A 232 6.05 -3.76 -21.16
N LEU A 233 4.81 -3.46 -20.74
CA LEU A 233 3.65 -3.30 -21.60
C LEU A 233 3.14 -1.86 -21.56
N ASP A 234 2.64 -1.38 -22.69
CA ASP A 234 2.07 -0.03 -22.78
C ASP A 234 0.63 -0.02 -22.22
N ASN A 235 0.27 1.10 -21.59
CA ASN A 235 -1.07 1.36 -21.04
C ASN A 235 -1.52 0.42 -19.90
N ILE A 236 -0.61 -0.35 -19.31
CA ILE A 236 -0.83 -1.04 -18.04
C ILE A 236 -0.50 -0.08 -16.91
N LEU A 237 -1.48 0.25 -16.09
CA LEU A 237 -1.38 1.34 -15.11
C LEU A 237 -1.34 0.79 -13.68
N PRO A 238 -0.63 1.46 -12.75
CA PRO A 238 -0.70 1.15 -11.32
C PRO A 238 -1.97 1.75 -10.71
N ASN A 239 -2.28 1.40 -9.47
CA ASN A 239 -3.44 1.99 -8.77
C ASN A 239 -3.17 3.41 -8.24
N VAL A 240 -1.89 3.73 -8.00
CA VAL A 240 -1.40 5.00 -7.48
C VAL A 240 -0.01 5.29 -8.04
N TRP A 241 0.20 6.52 -8.50
CA TRP A 241 1.53 7.04 -8.89
C TRP A 241 1.47 8.57 -9.00
N PRO A 242 2.53 9.32 -8.62
CA PRO A 242 3.75 8.85 -7.95
C PRO A 242 3.52 8.48 -6.48
N ILE A 243 4.52 7.80 -5.89
CA ILE A 243 4.67 7.50 -4.46
C ILE A 243 6.07 7.94 -3.99
N ASP A 244 6.50 9.12 -4.46
CA ASP A 244 7.88 9.59 -4.44
C ASP A 244 8.38 10.06 -3.07
N ILE A 245 7.49 10.07 -2.08
CA ILE A 245 7.78 10.27 -0.66
C ILE A 245 7.57 8.97 0.12
N PHE A 246 6.42 8.31 -0.07
CA PHE A 246 6.05 7.05 0.57
C PHE A 246 7.13 5.97 0.37
N GLU A 247 7.57 5.74 -0.88
CA GLU A 247 8.53 4.67 -1.18
C GLU A 247 9.86 4.84 -0.45
N PRO A 248 10.54 6.01 -0.50
CA PRO A 248 11.74 6.23 0.28
C PRO A 248 11.51 6.16 1.79
N CYS A 249 10.40 6.68 2.31
CA CYS A 249 10.07 6.60 3.75
C CYS A 249 10.02 5.16 4.24
N TRP A 250 9.21 4.31 3.61
CA TRP A 250 9.04 2.92 4.03
C TRP A 250 10.29 2.07 3.80
N SER A 251 11.06 2.37 2.75
CA SER A 251 12.32 1.67 2.49
C SER A 251 13.35 1.95 3.58
N LEU A 252 13.53 3.22 3.98
CA LEU A 252 14.43 3.57 5.08
C LEU A 252 13.91 3.06 6.44
N PHE A 253 12.60 3.06 6.65
CA PHE A 253 12.00 2.50 7.85
C PHE A 253 12.22 0.98 7.94
N SER A 254 12.08 0.24 6.84
CA SER A 254 12.39 -1.20 6.79
C SER A 254 13.86 -1.46 7.10
N LEU A 255 14.79 -0.67 6.53
CA LEU A 255 16.22 -0.74 6.89
C LEU A 255 16.44 -0.56 8.40
N HIS A 256 15.68 0.31 9.07
CA HIS A 256 15.75 0.45 10.52
C HIS A 256 15.28 -0.83 11.24
N LEU A 257 14.10 -1.35 10.87
CA LEU A 257 13.54 -2.56 11.48
C LEU A 257 14.47 -3.78 11.37
N GLY A 258 15.25 -3.89 10.29
CA GLY A 258 16.28 -4.94 10.14
C GLY A 258 17.72 -4.53 10.47
N GLY A 259 17.96 -3.30 10.94
CA GLY A 259 19.24 -2.91 11.53
C GLY A 259 20.30 -2.51 10.51
N LEU A 260 19.87 -2.17 9.30
CA LEU A 260 20.70 -1.78 8.18
C LEU A 260 20.72 -0.28 7.89
N LEU A 261 19.90 0.53 8.57
CA LEU A 261 19.81 1.98 8.29
C LEU A 261 21.17 2.69 8.41
N ALA A 262 21.99 2.30 9.39
CA ALA A 262 23.32 2.86 9.62
C ALA A 262 24.45 2.09 8.89
N HIS A 263 24.13 1.10 8.06
CA HIS A 263 25.13 0.25 7.42
C HIS A 263 26.02 1.07 6.44
N PRO A 264 27.37 1.00 6.53
CA PRO A 264 28.27 1.84 5.73
C PRO A 264 28.05 1.72 4.21
N ALA A 265 27.75 0.52 3.73
CA ALA A 265 27.50 0.25 2.30
C ALA A 265 26.25 0.96 1.73
N LEU A 266 25.35 1.44 2.58
CA LEU A 266 24.11 2.13 2.21
C LEU A 266 24.14 3.62 2.54
N ALA A 267 25.11 4.07 3.34
CA ALA A 267 25.14 5.41 3.93
C ALA A 267 24.99 6.56 2.90
N GLN A 268 25.58 6.44 1.72
CA GLN A 268 25.44 7.48 0.68
C GLN A 268 24.02 7.57 0.11
N ALA A 269 23.35 6.43 -0.10
CA ALA A 269 21.99 6.41 -0.60
C ALA A 269 21.01 6.93 0.48
N VAL A 270 21.17 6.47 1.72
CA VAL A 270 20.41 6.94 2.88
C VAL A 270 20.52 8.44 3.04
N ARG A 271 21.74 9.02 3.02
CA ARG A 271 21.94 10.47 3.14
C ARG A 271 21.20 11.28 2.07
N ARG A 272 21.19 10.81 0.82
CA ARG A 272 20.49 11.51 -0.27
C ARG A 272 18.97 11.49 -0.08
N ILE A 273 18.42 10.33 0.29
CA ILE A 273 16.98 10.19 0.54
C ILE A 273 16.57 11.05 1.74
N VAL A 274 17.30 10.98 2.85
CA VAL A 274 17.05 11.79 4.05
C VAL A 274 17.02 13.28 3.73
N ALA A 275 18.00 13.79 2.96
CA ALA A 275 18.04 15.20 2.59
C ALA A 275 16.81 15.64 1.77
N ARG A 276 16.30 14.76 0.91
CA ARG A 276 15.07 15.01 0.16
C ARG A 276 13.85 15.03 1.07
N LEU A 277 13.71 14.04 1.96
CA LEU A 277 12.60 13.98 2.93
C LEU A 277 12.57 15.21 3.84
N GLU A 278 13.75 15.67 4.29
CA GLU A 278 13.91 16.89 5.07
C GLU A 278 13.44 18.14 4.29
N ALA A 279 13.75 18.21 2.99
CA ALA A 279 13.30 19.31 2.14
C ALA A 279 11.79 19.28 1.85
N CYS A 280 11.17 18.10 1.80
CA CYS A 280 9.72 17.94 1.58
C CYS A 280 8.89 18.14 2.85
N MET A 281 9.46 17.93 4.03
CA MET A 281 8.75 18.05 5.30
C MET A 281 8.33 19.48 5.59
N SER A 282 7.01 19.73 5.62
CA SER A 282 6.45 21.04 5.97
C SER A 282 5.96 21.12 7.41
N THR A 283 5.55 22.31 7.86
CA THR A 283 4.87 22.50 9.16
C THR A 283 3.52 21.78 9.24
N ASN A 284 2.93 21.44 8.08
CA ASN A 284 1.72 20.66 7.91
C ASN A 284 2.05 19.20 7.53
N GLY A 285 3.28 18.74 7.75
CA GLY A 285 3.68 17.40 7.34
C GLY A 285 3.86 17.23 5.84
N LEU A 286 3.77 16.00 5.38
CA LEU A 286 3.89 15.58 3.99
C LEU A 286 2.91 14.43 3.71
N GLY A 287 2.71 14.12 2.43
CA GLY A 287 1.88 13.00 1.98
C GLY A 287 2.69 11.94 1.24
N PRO A 288 2.04 10.96 0.59
CA PRO A 288 2.72 9.89 -0.15
C PRO A 288 3.48 10.40 -1.37
N ALA A 289 3.14 11.60 -1.85
CA ALA A 289 3.73 12.23 -3.02
C ALA A 289 3.85 13.76 -2.90
N SER A 290 4.77 14.35 -3.67
CA SER A 290 5.11 15.78 -3.61
C SER A 290 3.93 16.74 -3.87
N HIS A 291 2.94 16.34 -4.67
CA HIS A 291 1.77 17.16 -5.02
C HIS A 291 0.45 16.57 -4.51
N PHE A 292 0.49 15.83 -3.40
CA PHE A 292 -0.69 15.28 -2.74
C PHE A 292 -0.86 15.83 -1.32
N ALA A 293 -2.08 15.77 -0.80
CA ALA A 293 -2.37 16.21 0.55
C ALA A 293 -1.53 15.43 1.57
N ALA A 294 -1.07 16.15 2.61
CA ALA A 294 -0.38 15.53 3.72
C ALA A 294 -1.31 14.63 4.55
N ASP A 295 -0.73 13.58 5.11
CA ASP A 295 -1.39 12.63 6.00
C ASP A 295 -0.51 12.29 7.19
N ALA A 296 -1.13 11.74 8.24
CA ALA A 296 -0.41 11.39 9.46
C ALA A 296 0.54 10.20 9.30
N ASP A 297 0.28 9.28 8.37
CA ASP A 297 1.05 8.04 8.24
C ASP A 297 2.41 8.32 7.62
N ASP A 298 2.40 8.90 6.40
CA ASP A 298 3.60 9.33 5.70
C ASP A 298 4.39 10.34 6.54
N THR A 299 3.69 11.31 7.17
CA THR A 299 4.34 12.27 8.06
C THR A 299 5.02 11.56 9.24
N ALA A 300 4.36 10.61 9.89
CA ALA A 300 4.93 9.91 11.04
C ALA A 300 6.12 9.04 10.66
N VAL A 301 6.07 8.30 9.54
CA VAL A 301 7.19 7.48 9.06
C VAL A 301 8.37 8.36 8.66
N ALA A 302 8.13 9.48 7.97
CA ALA A 302 9.18 10.45 7.66
C ALA A 302 9.83 11.02 8.93
N LEU A 303 9.04 11.37 9.95
CA LEU A 303 9.56 11.82 11.24
C LEU A 303 10.37 10.71 11.94
N CYS A 304 9.95 9.44 11.87
CA CYS A 304 10.74 8.32 12.39
C CYS A 304 12.11 8.27 11.71
N VAL A 305 12.14 8.25 10.38
CA VAL A 305 13.37 8.18 9.58
C VAL A 305 14.31 9.35 9.92
N LEU A 306 13.78 10.58 9.98
CA LEU A 306 14.57 11.77 10.33
C LEU A 306 15.19 11.66 11.73
N ASN A 307 14.39 11.30 12.74
CA ASN A 307 14.88 11.14 14.12
C ASN A 307 15.95 10.04 14.22
N LEU A 308 15.78 8.92 13.53
CA LEU A 308 16.71 7.80 13.52
C LEU A 308 18.09 8.14 12.94
N VAL A 309 18.18 9.16 12.09
CA VAL A 309 19.45 9.66 11.52
C VAL A 309 19.93 10.95 12.21
N GLY A 310 19.34 11.31 13.35
CA GLY A 310 19.75 12.45 14.16
C GLY A 310 19.28 13.82 13.64
N ARG A 311 18.38 13.85 12.65
CA ARG A 311 17.63 15.06 12.30
C ARG A 311 16.43 15.08 13.24
N VAL A 312 16.33 16.03 14.16
CA VAL A 312 15.27 16.03 15.19
C VAL A 312 14.17 17.05 14.84
N PRO A 313 13.33 16.78 13.82
CA PRO A 313 12.19 17.65 13.54
C PRO A 313 11.20 17.56 14.70
N GLY A 314 10.68 18.70 15.15
CA GLY A 314 9.61 18.69 16.15
C GLY A 314 8.36 17.97 15.61
N ALA A 315 7.59 17.28 16.47
CA ALA A 315 6.36 16.57 16.08
C ALA A 315 5.17 17.49 15.68
N HIS A 316 5.44 18.78 15.49
CA HIS A 316 4.46 19.79 15.12
C HIS A 316 3.72 19.48 13.81
N ALA A 317 4.38 18.80 12.88
CA ALA A 317 3.84 18.33 11.61
C ALA A 317 2.64 17.38 11.78
N LEU A 318 2.53 16.68 12.91
CA LEU A 318 1.42 15.77 13.18
C LEU A 318 0.18 16.44 13.78
N ARG A 319 0.27 17.72 14.19
CA ARG A 319 -0.76 18.36 15.04
C ARG A 319 -2.14 18.40 14.39
N GLN A 320 -2.21 18.70 13.10
CA GLN A 320 -3.49 18.82 12.39
C GLN A 320 -4.25 17.49 12.28
N PHE A 321 -3.55 16.37 12.45
CA PHE A 321 -4.12 15.04 12.35
C PHE A 321 -4.60 14.50 13.71
N LYS A 322 -4.28 15.17 14.82
CA LYS A 322 -4.70 14.75 16.16
C LYS A 322 -6.16 15.13 16.41
N ILE A 323 -7.03 14.13 16.60
CA ILE A 323 -8.43 14.31 17.03
C ILE A 323 -8.61 13.61 18.37
N GLY A 324 -8.84 14.40 19.43
CA GLY A 324 -8.84 13.86 20.78
C GLY A 324 -7.47 13.27 21.10
N GLU A 325 -7.39 11.96 21.30
CA GLU A 325 -6.15 11.23 21.59
C GLU A 325 -5.67 10.30 20.46
N VAL A 326 -6.31 10.37 19.30
CA VAL A 326 -6.03 9.51 18.14
C VAL A 326 -5.55 10.37 16.98
N PHE A 327 -4.65 9.82 16.16
CA PHE A 327 -4.27 10.42 14.89
C PHE A 327 -5.13 9.82 13.78
N VAL A 328 -5.85 10.68 13.04
CA VAL A 328 -6.50 10.28 11.79
C VAL A 328 -5.49 10.33 10.64
N THR A 329 -5.57 9.42 9.67
CA THR A 329 -4.67 9.45 8.50
C THR A 329 -4.92 10.73 7.70
N PHE A 330 -6.16 10.95 7.26
CA PHE A 330 -6.60 12.20 6.64
C PHE A 330 -7.70 12.88 7.47
N PRO A 331 -7.70 14.23 7.57
CA PRO A 331 -8.82 14.96 8.17
C PRO A 331 -10.15 14.62 7.46
N GLY A 332 -11.16 14.22 8.23
CA GLY A 332 -12.48 13.86 7.70
C GLY A 332 -12.64 12.42 7.21
N GLU A 333 -11.65 11.55 7.49
CA GLU A 333 -11.77 10.11 7.25
C GLU A 333 -12.88 9.46 8.09
N ARG A 334 -13.28 8.25 7.69
CA ARG A 334 -14.37 7.52 8.35
C ARG A 334 -13.92 6.91 9.69
N ASN A 335 -12.82 6.16 9.65
CA ASN A 335 -12.29 5.37 10.77
C ASN A 335 -10.78 5.61 10.86
N ALA A 336 -10.25 5.67 12.08
CA ALA A 336 -8.81 5.84 12.32
C ALA A 336 -8.03 4.57 11.94
N SER A 337 -6.85 4.72 11.33
CA SER A 337 -5.95 3.59 11.06
C SER A 337 -5.12 3.21 12.28
N VAL A 338 -4.95 1.90 12.46
CA VAL A 338 -4.09 1.32 13.50
C VAL A 338 -2.62 1.58 13.18
N SER A 339 -2.16 1.34 11.95
CA SER A 339 -0.78 1.58 11.50
C SER A 339 -0.40 3.05 11.57
N THR A 340 -1.31 3.96 11.22
CA THR A 340 -1.09 5.40 11.39
C THR A 340 -0.80 5.77 12.84
N ASN A 341 -1.54 5.21 13.79
CA ASN A 341 -1.30 5.47 15.22
C ASN A 341 -0.05 4.75 15.74
N ILE A 342 0.28 3.57 15.20
CA ILE A 342 1.55 2.88 15.46
C ILE A 342 2.74 3.74 15.02
N HIS A 343 2.71 4.29 13.80
CA HIS A 343 3.78 5.14 13.29
C HIS A 343 3.86 6.46 14.05
N ALA A 344 2.73 7.09 14.37
CA ALA A 344 2.71 8.30 15.18
C ALA A 344 3.29 8.04 16.57
N LEU A 345 2.94 6.92 17.22
CA LEU A 345 3.53 6.50 18.49
C LEU A 345 5.05 6.33 18.38
N HIS A 346 5.52 5.67 17.31
CA HIS A 346 6.94 5.46 17.06
C HIS A 346 7.68 6.80 16.91
N ALA A 347 7.15 7.71 16.07
CA ALA A 347 7.72 9.02 15.83
C ALA A 347 7.81 9.85 17.12
N LEU A 348 6.75 9.87 17.92
CA LEU A 348 6.70 10.58 19.20
C LEU A 348 7.74 10.04 20.19
N ARG A 349 7.87 8.71 20.30
CA ARG A 349 8.84 8.08 21.20
C ARG A 349 10.28 8.30 20.76
N LEU A 350 10.55 8.26 19.46
CA LEU A 350 11.87 8.62 18.91
C LEU A 350 12.23 10.07 19.19
N ALA A 351 11.25 10.98 19.15
CA ALA A 351 11.41 12.38 19.52
C ALA A 351 11.46 12.62 21.05
N GLY A 352 11.47 11.57 21.88
CA GLY A 352 11.50 11.67 23.34
C GLY A 352 10.21 12.19 23.98
N GLN A 353 9.09 12.18 23.24
CA GLN A 353 7.80 12.67 23.73
C GLN A 353 7.01 11.56 24.42
N THR A 354 6.25 11.95 25.45
CA THR A 354 5.27 11.05 26.06
C THR A 354 4.04 10.94 25.16
N ALA A 355 3.61 9.70 24.91
CA ALA A 355 2.49 9.39 24.02
C ALA A 355 1.56 8.37 24.67
N ALA A 356 1.23 8.56 25.95
CA ALA A 356 0.47 7.59 26.75
C ALA A 356 -0.89 7.24 26.11
N ALA A 357 -1.61 8.25 25.60
CA ALA A 357 -2.91 8.03 25.01
C ALA A 357 -2.86 7.33 23.64
N THR A 358 -1.89 7.70 22.79
CA THR A 358 -1.62 6.97 21.53
C THR A 358 -1.16 5.54 21.81
N SER A 359 -0.33 5.33 22.84
CA SER A 359 0.05 3.98 23.28
C SER A 359 -1.16 3.17 23.73
N ALA A 360 -2.07 3.77 24.50
CA ALA A 360 -3.30 3.12 24.94
C ALA A 360 -4.21 2.77 23.76
N PHE A 361 -4.29 3.62 22.73
CA PHE A 361 -5.02 3.32 21.49
C PHE A 361 -4.40 2.12 20.77
N VAL A 362 -3.08 2.09 20.60
CA VAL A 362 -2.39 0.94 19.98
C VAL A 362 -2.64 -0.33 20.80
N ASP A 363 -2.49 -0.29 22.12
CA ASP A 363 -2.76 -1.43 22.99
C ASP A 363 -4.22 -1.91 22.94
N ALA A 364 -5.19 -0.99 22.82
CA ALA A 364 -6.62 -1.30 22.74
C ALA A 364 -7.03 -1.95 21.41
N ASN A 365 -6.26 -1.73 20.34
CA ASN A 365 -6.47 -2.36 19.03
C ASN A 365 -5.74 -3.70 18.88
N ARG A 366 -5.03 -4.16 19.91
CA ARG A 366 -4.44 -5.50 19.91
C ARG A 366 -5.51 -6.55 20.25
N ASN A 367 -5.63 -7.58 19.42
CA ASN A 367 -6.60 -8.65 19.63
C ASN A 367 -6.19 -9.58 20.80
N PRO A 368 -7.06 -10.50 21.25
CA PRO A 368 -6.75 -11.43 22.35
C PRO A 368 -5.54 -12.35 22.10
N GLN A 369 -5.21 -12.63 20.83
CA GLN A 369 -4.04 -13.41 20.41
C GLN A 369 -2.74 -12.60 20.50
N GLY A 370 -2.84 -11.29 20.74
CA GLY A 370 -1.70 -10.40 20.89
C GLY A 370 -1.26 -9.73 19.59
N VAL A 371 -2.01 -9.86 18.49
CA VAL A 371 -1.64 -9.28 17.19
C VAL A 371 -2.58 -8.13 16.80
N TRP A 372 -2.17 -7.35 15.80
CA TRP A 372 -2.99 -6.31 15.18
C TRP A 372 -3.43 -6.80 13.81
N ASP A 373 -4.71 -7.10 13.65
CA ASP A 373 -5.30 -7.68 12.44
C ASP A 373 -6.42 -6.81 11.82
N ASN A 374 -6.64 -5.62 12.39
CA ASN A 374 -7.64 -4.65 11.95
C ASN A 374 -7.00 -3.43 11.27
N GLU A 375 -6.27 -3.66 10.17
CA GLU A 375 -5.63 -2.61 9.39
C GLU A 375 -6.37 -2.32 8.09
N LYS A 376 -6.45 -1.04 7.71
CA LYS A 376 -7.12 -0.58 6.48
C LYS A 376 -6.16 -0.27 5.33
N TRP A 377 -4.85 -0.27 5.57
CA TRP A 377 -3.81 0.01 4.56
C TRP A 377 -3.04 -1.24 4.10
N HIS A 378 -3.17 -2.37 4.78
CA HIS A 378 -2.45 -3.61 4.45
C HIS A 378 -3.26 -4.85 4.84
N ALA A 379 -3.34 -5.84 3.96
CA ALA A 379 -4.16 -7.04 4.14
C ALA A 379 -3.54 -8.07 5.09
N SER A 380 -2.22 -8.05 5.27
CA SER A 380 -1.54 -8.92 6.23
C SER A 380 -1.51 -8.31 7.63
N TRP A 381 -1.89 -9.10 8.64
CA TRP A 381 -1.74 -8.77 10.06
C TRP A 381 -0.27 -8.70 10.52
N LEU A 382 0.66 -9.30 9.77
CA LEU A 382 2.09 -9.29 10.08
C LEU A 382 2.70 -7.89 9.93
N TYR A 383 2.21 -7.12 8.96
CA TYR A 383 2.63 -5.73 8.73
C TYR A 383 2.39 -4.84 9.96
N PRO A 384 1.14 -4.57 10.39
CA PRO A 384 0.89 -3.70 11.54
C PRO A 384 1.47 -4.30 12.83
N THR A 385 1.49 -5.63 12.98
CA THR A 385 2.05 -6.28 14.17
C THR A 385 3.55 -6.02 14.32
N SER A 386 4.33 -6.18 13.25
CA SER A 386 5.77 -5.94 13.31
C SER A 386 6.13 -4.49 13.60
N HIS A 387 5.34 -3.55 13.07
CA HIS A 387 5.51 -2.13 13.32
C HIS A 387 5.07 -1.75 14.74
N ALA A 388 3.97 -2.33 15.25
CA ALA A 388 3.48 -2.11 16.62
C ALA A 388 4.49 -2.56 17.66
N VAL A 389 5.07 -3.74 17.47
CA VAL A 389 6.13 -4.29 18.33
C VAL A 389 7.32 -3.33 18.40
N ALA A 390 7.79 -2.83 17.26
CA ALA A 390 8.88 -1.84 17.22
C ALA A 390 8.50 -0.54 17.96
N ALA A 391 7.33 0.03 17.68
CA ALA A 391 6.86 1.27 18.29
C ALA A 391 6.68 1.16 19.81
N LEU A 392 6.09 0.06 20.29
CA LEU A 392 5.85 -0.18 21.72
C LEU A 392 7.13 -0.56 22.49
N ALA A 393 8.12 -1.16 21.82
CA ALA A 393 9.42 -1.43 22.40
C ALA A 393 10.33 -0.19 22.48
N GLN A 394 10.12 0.79 21.60
CA GLN A 394 10.92 2.01 21.52
C GLN A 394 10.86 2.82 22.83
N GLY A 395 12.02 3.13 23.40
CA GLY A 395 12.14 3.86 24.67
C GLY A 395 11.64 3.10 25.91
N ALA A 396 11.24 1.83 25.76
CA ALA A 396 10.69 1.01 26.85
C ALA A 396 11.43 -0.33 26.93
N PRO A 397 12.65 -0.40 27.51
CA PRO A 397 13.50 -1.60 27.50
C PRO A 397 12.86 -2.86 28.08
N LYS A 398 11.89 -2.71 29.00
CA LYS A 398 11.17 -3.81 29.64
C LYS A 398 9.90 -4.25 28.88
N TRP A 399 9.52 -3.54 27.83
CA TRP A 399 8.33 -3.91 27.05
C TRP A 399 8.59 -5.24 26.34
N ARG A 400 7.66 -6.17 26.55
CA ARG A 400 7.59 -7.50 25.94
C ARG A 400 6.13 -7.97 25.94
N ASP A 401 5.77 -8.80 24.97
CA ASP A 401 4.46 -9.46 24.94
C ASP A 401 4.60 -10.90 24.44
N GLU A 402 4.48 -11.84 25.37
CA GLU A 402 4.58 -13.28 25.09
C GLU A 402 3.48 -13.75 24.13
N ARG A 403 2.31 -13.09 24.13
CA ARG A 403 1.20 -13.46 23.21
C ARG A 403 1.60 -13.23 21.77
N VAL A 404 2.27 -12.10 21.48
CA VAL A 404 2.79 -11.79 20.14
C VAL A 404 3.78 -12.88 19.70
N LEU A 405 4.73 -13.22 20.56
CA LEU A 405 5.72 -14.26 20.26
C LEU A 405 5.06 -15.60 19.98
N VAL A 406 4.12 -16.02 20.84
CA VAL A 406 3.36 -17.27 20.67
C VAL A 406 2.55 -17.25 19.37
N ALA A 407 1.90 -16.13 19.04
CA ALA A 407 1.13 -15.98 17.80
C ALA A 407 2.03 -16.11 16.57
N LEU A 408 3.18 -15.42 16.54
CA LEU A 408 4.15 -15.51 15.45
C LEU A 408 4.68 -16.94 15.28
N LEU A 409 5.12 -17.59 16.36
CA LEU A 409 5.65 -18.95 16.32
C LEU A 409 4.60 -19.98 15.89
N LYS A 410 3.34 -19.80 16.29
CA LYS A 410 2.23 -20.68 15.91
C LYS A 410 1.80 -20.46 14.46
N ALA A 411 1.91 -19.24 13.96
CA ALA A 411 1.53 -18.89 12.59
C ALA A 411 2.59 -19.26 11.54
N GLN A 412 3.80 -19.62 11.96
CA GLN A 412 4.82 -20.10 11.01
C GLN A 412 4.34 -21.39 10.37
N ARG A 413 4.42 -21.44 9.04
CA ARG A 413 3.96 -22.57 8.26
C ARG A 413 4.99 -23.69 8.22
N ASP A 414 4.56 -24.87 7.79
CA ASP A 414 5.42 -26.06 7.70
C ASP A 414 6.61 -25.88 6.75
N ASP A 415 6.47 -25.01 5.75
CA ASP A 415 7.53 -24.66 4.81
C ASP A 415 8.57 -23.69 5.41
N GLY A 416 8.31 -23.12 6.60
CA GLY A 416 9.17 -22.17 7.29
C GLY A 416 8.84 -20.70 7.07
N GLY A 417 7.95 -20.35 6.15
CA GLY A 417 7.55 -18.96 5.92
C GLY A 417 6.33 -18.53 6.74
N TRP A 418 5.90 -17.29 6.50
CA TRP A 418 4.62 -16.74 6.99
C TRP A 418 3.80 -16.17 5.85
N GLY A 419 2.48 -16.18 6.02
CA GLY A 419 1.54 -15.52 5.12
C GLY A 419 0.12 -15.50 5.68
N ALA A 420 -0.62 -14.43 5.37
CA ALA A 420 -2.02 -14.25 5.74
C ALA A 420 -2.97 -14.95 4.74
N GLY A 421 -2.50 -15.19 3.51
CA GLY A 421 -3.21 -15.93 2.48
C GLY A 421 -3.00 -17.45 2.54
N SER A 422 -3.18 -18.11 1.40
CA SER A 422 -3.08 -19.56 1.30
C SER A 422 -1.64 -20.08 1.35
N GLY A 423 -0.65 -19.23 1.03
CA GLY A 423 0.78 -19.57 1.02
C GLY A 423 1.65 -18.56 1.79
N SER A 424 2.91 -18.92 1.97
CA SER A 424 3.92 -18.00 2.50
C SER A 424 4.33 -16.96 1.47
N THR A 425 4.62 -15.75 1.94
CA THR A 425 5.17 -14.68 1.11
C THR A 425 6.45 -14.14 1.72
N PHE A 426 7.29 -13.59 0.85
CA PHE A 426 8.61 -13.11 1.23
C PHE A 426 8.50 -11.82 2.07
N GLU A 427 7.57 -10.94 1.71
CA GLU A 427 7.20 -9.73 2.45
C GLU A 427 6.73 -10.05 3.89
N GLU A 428 5.77 -10.97 4.02
CA GLU A 428 5.18 -11.31 5.32
C GLU A 428 6.16 -12.06 6.22
N THR A 429 7.01 -12.90 5.63
CA THR A 429 8.13 -13.54 6.33
C THR A 429 9.13 -12.51 6.85
N ALA A 430 9.43 -11.46 6.07
CA ALA A 430 10.28 -10.36 6.54
C ALA A 430 9.66 -9.60 7.72
N TYR A 431 8.35 -9.29 7.68
CA TYR A 431 7.66 -8.66 8.80
C TYR A 431 7.68 -9.52 10.08
N ALA A 432 7.47 -10.84 9.95
CA ALA A 432 7.61 -11.76 11.07
C ALA A 432 9.02 -11.69 11.70
N LEU A 433 10.06 -11.65 10.87
CA LEU A 433 11.45 -11.54 11.32
C LEU A 433 11.74 -10.20 12.02
N PHE A 434 11.19 -9.08 11.53
CA PHE A 434 11.31 -7.78 12.19
C PHE A 434 10.71 -7.80 13.59
N ALA A 435 9.51 -8.38 13.74
CA ALA A 435 8.88 -8.52 15.05
C ALA A 435 9.70 -9.43 15.98
N LEU A 436 10.13 -10.60 15.48
CA LEU A 436 10.94 -11.54 16.26
C LEU A 436 12.25 -10.91 16.73
N ARG A 437 12.87 -10.02 15.96
CA ARG A 437 14.15 -9.40 16.33
C ARG A 437 14.00 -8.54 17.57
N VAL A 438 12.96 -7.72 17.59
CA VAL A 438 12.66 -6.83 18.73
C VAL A 438 12.31 -7.65 19.97
N LEU A 439 11.62 -8.78 19.80
CA LEU A 439 11.28 -9.69 20.90
C LEU A 439 12.51 -10.45 21.42
N ASP A 440 13.35 -11.01 20.55
CA ASP A 440 14.51 -11.84 20.90
C ASP A 440 15.49 -11.15 21.86
N GLU A 441 15.73 -9.85 21.67
CA GLU A 441 16.63 -9.04 22.52
C GLU A 441 16.19 -8.99 24.00
N ARG A 442 14.96 -9.41 24.31
CA ARG A 442 14.28 -9.17 25.58
C ARG A 442 13.69 -10.43 26.20
N GLU A 443 14.02 -11.60 25.64
CA GLU A 443 13.40 -12.89 25.96
C GLU A 443 14.28 -13.82 26.82
N THR A 444 13.61 -14.78 27.46
CA THR A 444 14.30 -15.86 28.22
C THR A 444 15.15 -16.73 27.28
N PRO A 445 16.20 -17.42 27.78
CA PRO A 445 17.02 -18.32 26.95
C PRO A 445 16.20 -19.35 26.16
N THR A 446 15.15 -19.91 26.76
CA THR A 446 14.25 -20.88 26.11
C THR A 446 13.43 -20.24 24.98
N ALA A 447 12.88 -19.05 25.21
CA ALA A 447 12.13 -18.31 24.20
C ALA A 447 13.03 -17.88 23.02
N ARG A 448 14.27 -17.45 23.30
CA ARG A 448 15.29 -17.16 22.28
C ARG A 448 15.65 -18.39 21.44
N ALA A 449 15.77 -19.56 22.06
CA ALA A 449 16.02 -20.80 21.31
C ALA A 449 14.86 -21.14 20.36
N ARG A 450 13.60 -20.94 20.78
CA ARG A 450 12.42 -21.13 19.94
C ARG A 450 12.36 -20.13 18.79
N ALA A 451 12.65 -18.85 19.06
CA ALA A 451 12.74 -17.82 18.03
C ALA A 451 13.86 -18.15 17.03
N GLY A 452 15.04 -18.55 17.50
CA GLY A 452 16.16 -18.96 16.64
C GLY A 452 15.83 -20.14 15.73
N GLN A 453 15.09 -21.14 16.22
CA GLN A 453 14.59 -22.24 15.37
C GLN A 453 13.62 -21.75 14.30
N ALA A 454 12.70 -20.86 14.66
CA ALA A 454 11.78 -20.26 13.70
C ALA A 454 12.54 -19.46 12.63
N VAL A 455 13.54 -18.67 13.02
CA VAL A 455 14.39 -17.91 12.08
C VAL A 455 15.20 -18.82 11.17
N ALA A 456 15.73 -19.95 11.68
CA ALA A 456 16.46 -20.91 10.85
C ALA A 456 15.57 -21.49 9.74
N ARG A 457 14.33 -21.89 10.06
CA ARG A 457 13.36 -22.35 9.05
C ARG A 457 12.98 -21.25 8.05
N ALA A 458 12.82 -20.03 8.55
CA ALA A 458 12.56 -18.87 7.70
C ALA A 458 13.71 -18.64 6.72
N LEU A 459 14.95 -18.73 7.19
CA LEU A 459 16.15 -18.58 6.37
C LEU A 459 16.22 -19.65 5.28
N GLU A 460 15.99 -20.91 5.64
CA GLU A 460 15.96 -22.02 4.68
C GLU A 460 14.92 -21.76 3.58
N TRP A 461 13.70 -21.37 3.97
CA TRP A 461 12.63 -21.02 3.03
C TRP A 461 13.00 -19.82 2.15
N MET A 462 13.48 -18.73 2.74
CA MET A 462 13.84 -17.52 1.99
C MET A 462 15.00 -17.79 1.04
N LEU A 463 16.03 -18.55 1.43
CA LEU A 463 17.13 -18.91 0.53
C LEU A 463 16.67 -19.79 -0.64
N ALA A 464 15.72 -20.71 -0.40
CA ALA A 464 15.16 -21.55 -1.46
C ALA A 464 14.32 -20.76 -2.49
N HIS A 465 13.75 -19.63 -2.09
CA HIS A 465 12.89 -18.80 -2.94
C HIS A 465 13.55 -17.47 -3.36
N TYR A 466 14.77 -17.19 -2.90
CA TYR A 466 15.48 -15.96 -3.23
C TYR A 466 15.94 -15.97 -4.68
N VAL A 467 15.39 -15.04 -5.46
CA VAL A 467 15.88 -14.71 -6.79
C VAL A 467 16.33 -13.26 -6.78
N ALA A 468 17.54 -13.00 -7.25
CA ALA A 468 18.11 -11.65 -7.23
C ALA A 468 17.52 -10.76 -8.33
N ASN A 469 17.34 -9.48 -8.02
CA ASN A 469 16.79 -8.47 -8.92
C ASN A 469 15.40 -8.80 -9.49
N THR A 470 14.60 -9.60 -8.78
CA THR A 470 13.20 -9.85 -9.16
C THR A 470 12.27 -8.87 -8.49
N SER A 471 11.27 -8.41 -9.23
CA SER A 471 10.18 -7.61 -8.68
C SER A 471 9.21 -8.51 -7.89
N PRO A 472 8.82 -8.11 -6.67
CA PRO A 472 7.74 -8.78 -5.95
C PRO A 472 6.42 -8.57 -6.70
N TYR A 473 5.53 -9.57 -6.60
CA TYR A 473 4.26 -9.57 -7.31
C TYR A 473 3.05 -9.76 -6.39
N THR A 474 3.26 -10.16 -5.14
CA THR A 474 2.17 -10.31 -4.18
C THR A 474 1.64 -8.92 -3.79
N ALA A 475 0.36 -8.69 -4.08
CA ALA A 475 -0.33 -7.47 -3.73
C ALA A 475 -0.98 -7.62 -2.35
N LEU A 476 -0.44 -6.91 -1.34
CA LEU A 476 -0.96 -6.90 0.02
C LEU A 476 -1.32 -5.49 0.52
N TRP A 477 -0.95 -4.44 -0.21
CA TRP A 477 -1.23 -3.07 0.16
C TRP A 477 -2.62 -2.68 -0.32
N ILE A 478 -3.40 -2.00 0.53
CA ILE A 478 -4.80 -1.70 0.23
C ILE A 478 -4.91 -0.37 -0.49
N GLY A 479 -5.35 -0.42 -1.75
CA GLY A 479 -5.75 0.71 -2.56
C GLY A 479 -7.23 0.62 -2.96
N LYS A 480 -7.58 1.05 -4.17
CA LYS A 480 -8.90 0.73 -4.80
C LYS A 480 -9.08 -0.78 -5.01
N GLU A 481 -7.97 -1.48 -5.14
CA GLU A 481 -7.77 -2.91 -5.05
C GLU A 481 -6.45 -3.17 -4.30
N LEU A 482 -6.08 -4.44 -4.09
CA LEU A 482 -4.74 -4.74 -3.58
C LEU A 482 -3.68 -4.38 -4.61
N TYR A 483 -2.59 -3.76 -4.16
CA TYR A 483 -1.43 -3.43 -4.98
C TYR A 483 -0.11 -3.79 -4.29
N CYS A 484 0.99 -3.66 -5.04
CA CYS A 484 2.34 -3.91 -4.54
C CYS A 484 3.25 -2.70 -4.84
N PRO A 485 3.70 -1.92 -3.85
CA PRO A 485 4.77 -0.94 -4.03
C PRO A 485 6.11 -1.68 -4.15
N THR A 486 6.46 -2.09 -5.37
CA THR A 486 7.41 -3.20 -5.61
C THR A 486 8.78 -2.96 -4.98
N ARG A 487 9.31 -1.73 -5.00
CA ARG A 487 10.60 -1.41 -4.36
C ARG A 487 10.53 -1.39 -2.84
N VAL A 488 9.42 -0.92 -2.25
CA VAL A 488 9.22 -0.97 -0.80
C VAL A 488 9.22 -2.42 -0.33
N VAL A 489 8.41 -3.25 -0.98
CA VAL A 489 8.31 -4.67 -0.65
C VAL A 489 9.66 -5.35 -0.83
N ARG A 490 10.34 -5.10 -1.96
CA ARG A 490 11.65 -5.71 -2.20
C ARG A 490 12.72 -5.30 -1.19
N VAL A 491 12.71 -4.06 -0.73
CA VAL A 491 13.59 -3.62 0.36
C VAL A 491 13.27 -4.38 1.64
N ALA A 492 11.99 -4.51 2.03
CA ALA A 492 11.61 -5.27 3.21
C ALA A 492 12.05 -6.74 3.13
N GLU A 493 11.82 -7.40 1.99
CA GLU A 493 12.25 -8.79 1.71
C GLU A 493 13.76 -9.00 1.92
N LEU A 494 14.57 -8.14 1.28
CA LEU A 494 16.03 -8.20 1.34
C LEU A 494 16.55 -7.93 2.75
N VAL A 495 15.92 -7.01 3.47
CA VAL A 495 16.26 -6.69 4.85
C VAL A 495 15.88 -7.83 5.80
N GLY A 496 14.73 -8.49 5.58
CA GLY A 496 14.35 -9.70 6.29
C GLY A 496 15.34 -10.85 6.07
N LEU A 497 15.73 -11.09 4.81
CA LEU A 497 16.72 -12.12 4.48
C LEU A 497 18.08 -11.82 5.13
N TRP A 498 18.55 -10.56 5.08
CA TRP A 498 19.76 -10.15 5.77
C TRP A 498 19.68 -10.42 7.27
N LEU A 499 18.55 -10.07 7.89
CA LEU A 499 18.32 -10.27 9.31
C LEU A 499 18.36 -11.75 9.69
N ALA A 500 17.73 -12.63 8.89
CA ALA A 500 17.78 -14.07 9.11
C ALA A 500 19.20 -14.63 8.97
N LEU A 501 19.96 -14.20 7.95
CA LEU A 501 21.36 -14.59 7.74
C LEU A 501 22.29 -14.16 8.89
N SER A 502 22.00 -13.02 9.53
CA SER A 502 22.84 -12.42 10.56
C SER A 502 22.38 -12.73 11.99
N TRP A 503 21.32 -13.51 12.18
CA TRP A 503 20.64 -13.70 13.46
C TRP A 503 21.55 -14.19 14.59
N GLY A 504 22.45 -15.12 14.30
CA GLY A 504 23.40 -15.70 15.26
C GLY A 504 24.74 -14.96 15.38
N SER A 505 24.99 -13.96 14.53
CA SER A 505 26.27 -13.24 14.45
C SER A 505 26.31 -11.97 15.31
N LYS A 506 25.40 -11.84 16.29
CA LYS A 506 25.36 -10.67 17.18
C LYS A 506 26.73 -10.51 17.86
N PRO A 507 27.40 -9.34 17.77
CA PRO A 507 28.53 -9.09 18.61
C PRO A 507 28.04 -9.16 20.06
N GLU A 508 28.67 -9.99 20.88
CA GLU A 508 28.47 -9.95 22.33
C GLU A 508 28.62 -8.48 22.75
N HIS A 509 27.59 -7.91 23.36
CA HIS A 509 27.72 -6.63 24.03
C HIS A 509 28.87 -6.78 25.02
N ARG A 510 30.02 -6.17 24.69
CA ARG A 510 31.02 -5.84 25.69
C ARG A 510 30.29 -4.96 26.70
N ASN A 511 30.05 -5.51 27.88
CA ASN A 511 29.81 -4.72 29.07
C ASN A 511 31.02 -3.81 29.20
N GLU A 512 30.86 -2.54 28.86
CA GLU A 512 31.73 -1.49 29.37
C GLU A 512 31.16 -1.12 30.74
N ASP A 513 31.92 -1.48 31.77
CA ASP A 513 31.73 -1.10 33.17
C ASP A 513 31.69 0.41 33.38
#